data_AF-A0A4Y8RQU3-F1
#
_entry.id   AF-A0A4Y8RQU3-F1
#
_cell.length_a   1.000
_cell.length_b   1.000
_cell.length_c   1.000
_cell.angle_alpha   90.00
_cell.angle_beta   90.00
_cell.angle_gamma   90.00
#
_symmetry.space_group_name_H-M   'P 1'
#
loop_
_entity.id
_entity.type
_entity.pdbx_description
1 polymer ?
#
loop_
_entity_poly.entity_id
_entity_poly.type
_entity_poly.pdbx_seq_one_letter_code
_entity_poly.pdbx_strand_id
1 'polypeptide(L)'
;MKVADIDWDEGNWPKCGGHGVSQVEIERLFRSSPSVYADPTHFRDEQRLRAIGRTAGGRWLFVAFTLRQRDGKTFVRPVSARYMHRKEVSAYARLKDAEKDAGSPDR
;
A
#
# COMPACT_ATOMS: atom_id res chain seq x y z
N MET A 1 1.09 11.72 2.67
CA MET A 1 1.12 10.97 3.94
C MET A 1 2.57 10.88 4.40
N LYS A 2 2.90 11.36 5.61
CA LYS A 2 4.28 11.34 6.13
C LYS A 2 4.40 10.20 7.15
N VAL A 3 5.09 9.14 6.78
CA VAL A 3 5.40 8.00 7.66
C VAL A 3 6.88 8.07 8.05
N ALA A 4 7.19 7.74 9.29
CA ALA A 4 8.54 7.79 9.81
C ALA A 4 9.38 6.62 9.31
N ASP A 5 8.85 5.39 9.40
CA ASP A 5 9.48 4.19 8.87
C ASP A 5 8.51 3.00 8.78
N ILE A 6 9.01 1.85 8.33
CA ILE A 6 8.32 0.57 8.36
C ILE A 6 8.68 -0.22 9.62
N ASP A 7 7.66 -0.66 10.35
CA ASP A 7 7.75 -1.49 11.55
C ASP A 7 7.82 -2.97 11.15
N TRP A 8 9.00 -3.42 10.72
CA TRP A 8 9.29 -4.82 10.46
C TRP A 8 9.39 -5.60 11.78
N ASP A 9 8.72 -6.75 11.86
CA ASP A 9 8.85 -7.70 12.97
C ASP A 9 8.87 -9.15 12.47
N GLU A 10 9.24 -10.07 13.36
CA GLU A 10 9.30 -11.51 13.08
C GLU A 10 7.95 -12.10 12.66
N GLY A 11 6.84 -11.46 13.04
CA GLY A 11 5.49 -11.91 12.71
C GLY A 11 4.98 -11.43 11.34
N ASN A 12 5.58 -10.39 10.77
CA ASN A 12 5.12 -9.75 9.54
C ASN A 12 6.03 -9.98 8.33
N TRP A 13 7.35 -10.02 8.52
CA TRP A 13 8.28 -10.15 7.40
C TRP A 13 8.11 -11.47 6.64
N PRO A 14 8.03 -12.65 7.28
CA PRO A 14 7.85 -13.91 6.55
C PRO A 14 6.59 -13.94 5.67
N LYS A 15 5.52 -13.27 6.11
CA LYS A 15 4.26 -13.14 5.35
C LYS A 15 4.38 -12.22 4.15
N CYS A 16 5.18 -11.15 4.26
CA CYS A 16 5.40 -10.22 3.16
C CYS A 16 6.42 -10.77 2.15
N GLY A 17 7.52 -11.34 2.63
CA GLY A 17 8.58 -11.92 1.80
C GLY A 17 8.18 -13.20 1.09
N GLY A 18 7.21 -13.95 1.64
CA GLY A 18 6.73 -15.22 1.07
C GLY A 18 6.15 -15.11 -0.35
N HIS A 19 5.85 -13.90 -0.84
CA HIS A 19 5.33 -13.66 -2.18
C HIS A 19 6.40 -13.14 -3.17
N GLY A 20 7.69 -13.22 -2.81
CA GLY A 20 8.80 -12.77 -3.67
C GLY A 20 8.94 -11.26 -3.75
N VAL A 21 8.36 -10.53 -2.79
CA VAL A 21 8.50 -9.07 -2.64
C VAL A 21 9.62 -8.80 -1.65
N SER A 22 10.51 -7.88 -1.97
CA SER A 22 11.60 -7.47 -1.07
C SER A 22 11.17 -6.34 -0.10
N GLN A 23 11.83 -6.24 1.06
CA GLN A 23 11.64 -5.11 1.99
C GLN A 23 11.89 -3.78 1.28
N VAL A 24 12.95 -3.73 0.46
CA VAL A 24 13.34 -2.54 -0.32
C VAL A 24 12.23 -2.08 -1.26
N GLU A 25 11.52 -3.00 -1.91
CA GLU A 25 10.40 -2.64 -2.78
C GLU A 25 9.21 -2.05 -2.01
N ILE A 26 8.94 -2.59 -0.81
CA ILE A 26 7.86 -2.11 0.05
C ILE A 26 8.22 -0.72 0.61
N GLU A 27 9.45 -0.53 1.09
CA GLU A 27 9.93 0.77 1.55
C GLU A 27 9.91 1.82 0.44
N ARG A 28 10.39 1.46 -0.76
CA ARG A 28 10.34 2.35 -1.92
C ARG A 28 8.91 2.70 -2.31
N LEU A 29 7.98 1.75 -2.25
CA LEU A 29 6.57 2.00 -2.49
C LEU A 29 6.07 3.15 -1.59
N PHE A 30 6.28 3.05 -0.28
CA PHE A 30 5.82 4.09 0.67
C PHE A 30 6.55 5.43 0.51
N ARG A 31 7.83 5.43 0.09
CA ARG A 31 8.56 6.66 -0.25
C ARG A 31 8.06 7.31 -1.54
N SER A 32 7.51 6.52 -2.47
CA SER A 32 7.01 6.99 -3.78
C SER A 32 5.57 7.54 -3.76
N SER A 33 4.99 7.76 -2.57
CA SER A 33 3.60 8.23 -2.41
C SER A 33 2.57 7.35 -3.14
N PRO A 34 2.35 6.12 -2.67
CA PRO A 34 1.42 5.19 -3.31
C PRO A 34 -0.02 5.68 -3.15
N SER A 35 -0.92 5.17 -3.98
CA SER A 35 -2.35 5.36 -3.73
C SER A 35 -2.76 4.52 -2.53
N VAL A 36 -3.39 5.15 -1.54
CA VAL A 36 -3.82 4.50 -0.28
C VAL A 36 -5.33 4.50 -0.20
N TYR A 37 -5.92 3.33 0.05
CA TYR A 37 -7.35 3.15 0.18
C TYR A 37 -7.68 2.49 1.52
N ALA A 38 -8.81 2.88 2.12
CA ALA A 38 -9.36 2.15 3.25
C ALA A 38 -9.72 0.72 2.83
N ASP A 39 -9.49 -0.26 3.70
CA ASP A 39 -9.99 -1.61 3.52
C ASP A 39 -11.45 -1.70 4.03
N PRO A 40 -12.45 -1.89 3.14
CA PRO A 40 -13.85 -1.97 3.52
C PRO A 40 -14.20 -3.28 4.25
N THR A 41 -13.27 -4.23 4.36
CA THR A 41 -13.55 -5.53 5.00
C THR A 41 -13.23 -5.54 6.49
N HIS A 42 -12.45 -4.58 6.99
CA HIS A 42 -11.95 -4.56 8.37
C HIS A 42 -12.36 -3.26 9.07
N PHE A 43 -13.62 -3.19 9.48
CA PHE A 43 -14.18 -2.04 10.21
C PHE A 43 -14.12 -2.17 11.74
N ARG A 44 -13.91 -3.38 12.30
CA ARG A 44 -14.17 -3.65 13.72
C ARG A 44 -12.96 -3.59 14.67
N ASP A 45 -11.74 -3.88 14.22
CA ASP A 45 -10.61 -4.09 15.16
C ASP A 45 -9.36 -3.22 14.88
N GLU A 46 -8.86 -3.18 13.64
CA GLU A 46 -7.75 -2.28 13.24
C GLU A 46 -8.03 -1.77 11.82
N GLN A 47 -8.01 -0.45 11.63
CA GLN A 47 -8.20 0.16 10.30
C GLN A 47 -7.06 -0.27 9.38
N ARG A 48 -7.34 -1.25 8.52
CA ARG A 48 -6.42 -1.69 7.48
C ARG A 48 -6.49 -0.74 6.30
N LEU A 49 -5.31 -0.43 5.79
CA LEU A 49 -5.11 0.38 4.62
C LEU A 49 -4.45 -0.46 3.53
N ARG A 50 -4.72 -0.10 2.29
CA ARG A 50 -4.21 -0.76 1.09
C ARG A 50 -3.39 0.24 0.31
N ALA A 51 -2.10 0.00 0.17
CA ALA A 51 -1.21 0.78 -0.68
C ALA A 51 -1.04 0.08 -2.03
N ILE A 52 -1.22 0.83 -3.11
CA ILE A 52 -0.99 0.39 -4.49
C ILE A 52 -0.02 1.33 -5.16
N GLY A 53 0.99 0.77 -5.81
CA GLY A 53 1.94 1.54 -6.60
C GLY A 53 2.86 0.66 -7.42
N ARG A 54 3.83 1.27 -8.08
CA ARG A 54 4.79 0.56 -8.95
C ARG A 54 6.14 0.41 -8.27
N THR A 55 6.74 -0.75 -8.42
CA THR A 55 8.15 -0.97 -8.07
C THR A 55 9.06 -0.32 -9.12
N ALA A 56 10.36 -0.21 -8.81
CA ALA A 56 11.35 0.31 -9.76
C ALA A 56 11.41 -0.49 -11.06
N GLY A 57 11.09 -1.79 -11.02
CA GLY A 57 10.99 -2.66 -12.20
C GLY A 57 9.67 -2.54 -12.96
N GLY A 58 8.81 -1.57 -12.62
CA GLY A 58 7.53 -1.32 -13.31
C GLY A 58 6.40 -2.29 -12.94
N ARG A 59 6.64 -3.23 -12.01
CA ARG A 59 5.60 -4.15 -11.54
C ARG A 59 4.70 -3.46 -10.53
N TRP A 60 3.40 -3.74 -10.58
CA TRP A 60 2.46 -3.22 -9.59
C TRP A 60 2.54 -4.04 -8.30
N LEU A 61 2.65 -3.34 -7.19
CA LEU A 61 2.73 -3.89 -5.85
C LEU A 61 1.49 -3.47 -5.06
N PHE A 62 0.90 -4.45 -4.39
CA PHE A 62 -0.18 -4.27 -3.43
C PHE A 62 0.35 -4.59 -2.03
N VAL A 63 0.15 -3.68 -1.09
CA VAL A 63 0.52 -3.87 0.32
C VAL A 63 -0.69 -3.57 1.20
N ALA A 64 -1.14 -4.54 1.98
CA ALA A 64 -2.06 -4.31 3.07
C ALA A 64 -1.25 -4.00 4.33
N PHE A 65 -1.60 -2.92 5.03
CA PHE A 65 -0.85 -2.45 6.18
C PHE A 65 -1.77 -1.80 7.21
N THR A 66 -1.27 -1.64 8.43
CA THR A 66 -1.87 -0.82 9.47
C THR A 66 -0.92 0.30 9.87
N LEU A 67 -1.45 1.34 10.50
CA LEU A 67 -0.66 2.45 11.03
C LEU A 67 -0.54 2.32 12.54
N ARG A 68 0.66 2.56 13.04
CA ARG A 68 0.93 2.62 14.48
C ARG A 68 1.59 3.93 14.83
N GLN A 69 1.18 4.51 15.95
CA GLN A 69 1.86 5.67 16.54
C GLN A 69 2.83 5.17 17.62
N ARG A 70 4.09 5.61 17.55
CA ARG A 70 5.08 5.42 18.62
C ARG A 70 5.89 6.70 18.76
N ASP A 71 6.03 7.22 19.97
CA ASP A 71 6.81 8.43 20.27
C ASP A 71 6.49 9.64 19.35
N GLY A 72 5.20 9.86 19.06
CA GLY A 72 4.73 10.93 18.18
C GLY A 72 5.04 10.72 16.69
N LYS A 73 5.48 9.54 16.28
CA LYS A 73 5.79 9.16 14.91
C LYS A 73 4.83 8.09 14.39
N THR A 74 4.41 8.24 13.14
CA THR A 74 3.59 7.25 12.43
C THR A 74 4.46 6.20 11.76
N PHE A 75 4.29 4.94 12.09
CA PHE A 75 4.94 3.80 11.47
C PHE A 75 3.94 2.98 10.63
N VAL A 76 4.44 2.43 9.53
CA VAL A 76 3.70 1.48 8.70
C VAL A 76 3.99 0.08 9.19
N ARG A 77 2.97 -0.69 9.54
CA ARG A 77 3.10 -2.13 9.83
C ARG A 77 2.51 -2.93 8.66
N PRO A 78 3.35 -3.47 7.76
CA PRO A 78 2.87 -4.31 6.68
C PRO A 78 2.24 -5.56 7.27
N VAL A 79 1.11 -6.00 6.69
CA VAL A 79 0.46 -7.25 7.06
C VAL A 79 0.58 -8.29 5.95
N SER A 80 0.47 -7.83 4.70
CA SER A 80 0.77 -8.65 3.52
C SER A 80 1.25 -7.76 2.37
N ALA A 81 2.11 -8.33 1.53
CA ALA A 81 2.61 -7.67 0.32
C ALA A 81 2.65 -8.69 -0.82
N ARG A 82 2.20 -8.29 -2.00
CA ARG A 82 2.23 -9.14 -3.21
C ARG A 82 2.22 -8.30 -4.47
N TYR A 83 2.75 -8.87 -5.55
CA TYR A 83 2.53 -8.30 -6.88
C TYR A 83 1.05 -8.42 -7.28
N MET A 84 0.54 -7.38 -7.95
CA MET A 84 -0.81 -7.40 -8.50
C MET A 84 -0.85 -8.24 -9.78
N HIS A 85 -1.95 -8.97 -9.96
CA HIS A 85 -2.23 -9.65 -11.22
C HIS A 85 -2.73 -8.65 -12.27
N ARG A 86 -2.57 -9.00 -13.56
CA ARG A 86 -2.96 -8.14 -14.70
C ARG A 86 -4.41 -7.63 -14.60
N LYS A 87 -5.35 -8.48 -14.18
CA LYS A 87 -6.77 -8.09 -14.01
C LYS A 87 -6.95 -7.02 -12.93
N GLU A 88 -6.23 -7.13 -11.81
CA GLU A 88 -6.28 -6.17 -10.72
C GLU A 88 -5.67 -4.83 -11.15
N VAL A 89 -4.57 -4.87 -11.89
CA VAL A 89 -3.93 -3.67 -12.46
C VAL A 89 -4.88 -2.94 -13.40
N SER A 90 -5.55 -3.67 -14.31
CA SER A 90 -6.53 -3.09 -15.23
C SER A 90 -7.71 -2.45 -14.49
N ALA A 91 -8.22 -3.10 -13.44
CA ALA A 91 -9.30 -2.56 -12.62
C ALA A 91 -8.86 -1.29 -11.87
N TYR A 92 -7.68 -1.32 -11.26
CA TYR A 92 -7.11 -0.16 -10.57
C TYR A 92 -6.84 1.02 -11.51
N ALA A 93 -6.31 0.76 -12.71
CA ALA A 93 -6.08 1.81 -13.71
C ALA A 93 -7.40 2.53 -14.08
N ARG A 94 -8.48 1.77 -14.35
CA ARG A 94 -9.80 2.34 -14.63
C ARG A 94 -10.36 3.18 -13.48
N LEU A 95 -10.21 2.70 -12.24
CA LEU A 95 -10.62 3.46 -11.06
C LEU A 95 -9.84 4.77 -10.95
N LYS A 96 -8.53 4.73 -11.18
CA LYS A 96 -7.66 5.91 -11.12
C LYS A 96 -7.97 6.92 -12.22
N ASP A 97 -8.29 6.46 -13.43
CA ASP A 97 -8.68 7.32 -14.54
C ASP A 97 -10.03 7.99 -14.25
N ALA A 98 -11.00 7.25 -13.71
CA ALA A 98 -12.28 7.81 -13.27
C ALA A 98 -12.14 8.82 -12.11
N GLU A 99 -11.24 8.59 -11.14
CA GLU A 99 -10.93 9.56 -10.07
C GLU A 99 -10.33 10.86 -10.63
N LYS A 100 -9.49 10.78 -11.67
CA LYS A 100 -8.94 11.97 -12.33
C LYS A 100 -10.01 12.75 -13.09
N ASP A 101 -10.91 12.05 -13.77
CA ASP A 101 -12.00 12.67 -14.54
C ASP A 101 -13.05 13.30 -13.62
N ALA A 102 -13.35 12.68 -12.46
CA ALA A 102 -14.27 13.23 -11.46
C ALA A 102 -13.66 14.37 -10.62
N GLY A 103 -12.33 14.44 -10.53
CA GLY A 103 -11.59 15.44 -9.77
C GLY A 103 -11.27 16.74 -10.52
N SER A 104 -11.83 16.94 -11.72
CA SER A 104 -11.67 18.18 -12.50
C SER A 104 -12.98 18.99 -12.51
N PRO A 105 -13.32 19.75 -11.45
CA PRO A 105 -14.40 20.73 -11.49
C PRO A 105 -13.83 22.06 -11.99
N ASP A 106 -13.41 22.13 -13.27
CA ASP A 106 -13.29 23.42 -13.96
C ASP A 106 -13.03 23.22 -15.46
N ARG A 107 -14.07 23.49 -16.24
CA ARG A 107 -14.00 24.13 -17.56
C ARG A 107 -15.09 25.18 -17.63
#